data_AF-A0A1S2LFN7-F1
#
_entry.id   AF-A0A1S2LFN7-F1
#
_cell.length_a   1.000
_cell.length_b   1.000
_cell.length_c   1.000
_cell.angle_alpha   90.00
_cell.angle_beta   90.00
_cell.angle_gamma   90.00
#
_symmetry.space_group_name_H-M   'P 1'
#
loop_
_entity.id
_entity.type
_entity.pdbx_description
1 polymer ?
#
loop_
_entity_poly.entity_id
_entity_poly.type
_entity_poly.pdbx_seq_one_letter_code
_entity_poly.pdbx_strand_id
1 'polypeptide(L)'
;MKQPIIVLIFLLILSACGKSDGTRQQERNNTKKEDHQIIIEEQEPLFQEIALKSINEKQVFLVSDLIEKIDGKYEYDKLHRSLIMEINNQIYKLVSGIPVIEQSGIYLPIDNVELIVDEDGIYLPVDFLEKALGANAEVVNESIVFHWAKDVVTTSRDLQESNFNEEMTVEEMIDYLSFLQSPIEDAQVSTIKNHLPGARRAYRNGFHEGIDWYPYASGQHISTVTPVYAMAQGIVVRADHDYNEYPSPEERNKDLALTAELGETPLYIFDRLRGRQVWVQYEKGIMIRFAHLDAIAEDLHVGKKVSESTIIGYVGNSGTSGAVNNDGTQLHLHKDILIYGELFWKPFTLEEIKTIVEEVFS
;
A
#
# COMPACT_ATOMS: atom_id res chain seq x y z
N MET A 1 -36.25 40.19 -47.41
CA MET A 1 -36.00 39.54 -48.71
C MET A 1 -35.38 38.18 -48.46
N LYS A 2 -36.10 37.15 -48.93
CA LYS A 2 -35.84 35.71 -49.10
C LYS A 2 -34.42 35.14 -48.86
N GLN A 3 -34.34 34.08 -48.04
CA GLN A 3 -33.37 32.97 -48.17
C GLN A 3 -33.68 32.13 -49.43
N PRO A 4 -32.71 31.34 -49.95
CA PRO A 4 -32.74 29.87 -49.75
C PRO A 4 -31.33 29.26 -49.53
N ILE A 5 -31.13 28.21 -48.73
CA ILE A 5 -31.41 26.77 -48.96
C ILE A 5 -30.69 26.21 -50.20
N ILE A 6 -29.63 25.43 -49.97
CA ILE A 6 -29.03 24.51 -50.95
C ILE A 6 -29.41 23.09 -50.52
N VAL A 7 -30.06 22.38 -51.43
CA VAL A 7 -30.53 20.99 -51.33
C VAL A 7 -30.05 20.28 -52.61
N LEU A 8 -29.80 18.97 -52.48
CA LEU A 8 -29.77 17.96 -53.55
C LEU A 8 -28.42 17.88 -54.33
N ILE A 9 -27.87 16.73 -54.74
CA ILE A 9 -28.44 15.55 -55.39
C ILE A 9 -27.51 14.33 -55.24
N PHE A 10 -28.13 13.18 -54.99
CA PHE A 10 -27.65 11.80 -55.09
C PHE A 10 -27.43 11.41 -56.57
N LEU A 11 -26.31 10.76 -56.94
CA LEU A 11 -26.22 10.06 -58.23
C LEU A 11 -25.62 8.66 -58.07
N LEU A 12 -26.51 7.68 -58.20
CA LEU A 12 -26.24 6.27 -58.50
C LEU A 12 -26.02 6.13 -60.01
N ILE A 13 -24.95 5.46 -60.44
CA ILE A 13 -24.89 4.83 -61.77
C ILE A 13 -24.36 3.41 -61.63
N LEU A 14 -25.18 2.48 -62.13
CA LEU A 14 -24.97 1.06 -62.29
C LEU A 14 -24.22 0.74 -63.61
N SER A 15 -23.45 -0.35 -63.56
CA SER A 15 -23.21 -1.36 -64.61
C SER A 15 -22.57 -0.98 -65.95
N ALA A 16 -21.47 -1.65 -66.31
CA ALA A 16 -21.48 -2.73 -67.31
C ALA A 16 -20.06 -3.25 -67.67
N CYS A 17 -20.00 -4.55 -67.95
CA CYS A 17 -18.83 -5.37 -68.25
C CYS A 17 -18.08 -5.05 -69.56
N GLY A 18 -16.78 -5.37 -69.58
CA GLY A 18 -15.99 -5.55 -70.80
C GLY A 18 -14.80 -6.47 -70.56
N LYS A 19 -14.80 -7.64 -71.21
CA LYS A 19 -13.73 -8.66 -71.22
C LYS A 19 -12.54 -8.23 -72.08
N SER A 20 -11.31 -8.56 -71.67
CA SER A 20 -10.21 -8.93 -72.59
C SER A 20 -9.19 -9.85 -71.91
N ASP A 21 -8.74 -10.84 -72.67
CA ASP A 21 -7.86 -11.98 -72.32
C ASP A 21 -6.46 -11.64 -71.77
N GLY A 22 -5.87 -12.60 -71.05
CA GLY A 22 -4.45 -12.56 -70.69
C GLY A 22 -3.99 -13.62 -69.70
N THR A 23 -3.83 -14.84 -70.17
CA THR A 23 -3.28 -16.07 -69.57
C THR A 23 -2.11 -15.91 -68.56
N ARG A 24 -2.20 -16.54 -67.37
CA ARG A 24 -1.14 -17.40 -66.78
C ARG A 24 -1.60 -18.11 -65.50
N GLN A 25 -1.16 -19.37 -65.39
CA GLN A 25 -1.23 -20.34 -64.28
C GLN A 25 -0.84 -19.70 -62.92
N GLN A 26 -1.26 -20.16 -61.73
CA GLN A 26 -1.29 -21.53 -61.21
C GLN A 26 -1.94 -21.56 -59.80
N GLU A 27 -2.68 -22.63 -59.50
CA GLU A 27 -3.03 -23.23 -58.19
C GLU A 27 -2.97 -22.40 -56.88
N ARG A 28 -4.11 -22.29 -56.18
CA ARG A 28 -4.18 -22.47 -54.71
C ARG A 28 -5.60 -22.70 -54.19
N ASN A 29 -5.82 -23.94 -53.75
CA ASN A 29 -6.67 -24.45 -52.67
C ASN A 29 -7.89 -23.65 -52.19
N ASN A 30 -9.03 -24.34 -52.27
CA ASN A 30 -10.22 -24.17 -51.44
C ASN A 30 -9.86 -24.00 -49.95
N THR A 31 -10.40 -22.96 -49.33
CA THR A 31 -10.74 -23.01 -47.90
C THR A 31 -12.05 -22.26 -47.72
N LYS A 32 -13.09 -23.03 -47.33
CA LYS A 32 -14.38 -22.50 -46.89
C LYS A 32 -14.12 -21.56 -45.71
N LYS A 33 -14.55 -20.31 -45.82
CA LYS A 33 -14.76 -19.45 -44.65
C LYS A 33 -16.03 -19.94 -43.97
N GLU A 34 -15.87 -20.62 -42.85
CA GLU A 34 -16.94 -20.76 -41.86
C GLU A 34 -17.01 -19.44 -41.09
N ASP A 35 -18.13 -18.74 -41.22
CA ASP A 35 -18.46 -17.60 -40.37
C ASP A 35 -18.68 -18.14 -38.94
N HIS A 36 -17.66 -18.04 -38.09
CA HIS A 36 -17.85 -18.10 -36.65
C HIS A 36 -18.46 -16.76 -36.21
N GLN A 37 -19.78 -16.74 -36.07
CA GLN A 37 -20.45 -15.74 -35.24
C GLN A 37 -19.96 -15.95 -33.80
N ILE A 38 -19.07 -15.05 -33.35
CA ILE A 38 -18.77 -14.89 -31.93
C ILE A 38 -20.05 -14.31 -31.32
N ILE A 39 -20.81 -15.16 -30.64
CA ILE A 39 -21.85 -14.72 -29.71
C ILE A 39 -21.09 -14.12 -28.54
N ILE A 40 -21.02 -12.79 -28.47
CA ILE A 40 -20.69 -12.09 -27.24
C ILE A 40 -21.97 -12.19 -26.41
N GLU A 41 -22.03 -13.13 -25.47
CA GLU A 41 -23.02 -13.07 -24.40
C GLU A 41 -22.72 -11.78 -23.62
N GLU A 42 -23.57 -10.76 -23.79
CA GLU A 42 -23.67 -9.67 -22.82
C GLU A 42 -24.07 -10.30 -21.49
N GLN A 43 -23.10 -10.58 -20.62
CA GLN A 43 -23.39 -10.91 -19.24
C GLN A 43 -24.03 -9.67 -18.62
N GLU A 44 -25.30 -9.80 -18.22
CA GLU A 44 -25.99 -8.81 -17.42
C GLU A 44 -25.11 -8.46 -16.20
N PRO A 45 -24.91 -7.16 -15.89
CA PRO A 45 -24.13 -6.74 -14.73
C PRO A 45 -24.68 -7.40 -13.46
N LEU A 46 -23.88 -8.22 -12.76
CA LEU A 46 -24.29 -8.79 -11.47
C LEU A 46 -24.28 -7.67 -10.42
N PHE A 47 -25.44 -7.09 -10.17
CA PHE A 47 -25.66 -6.25 -8.99
C PHE A 47 -25.67 -7.13 -7.75
N GLN A 48 -24.81 -6.79 -6.80
CA GLN A 48 -24.76 -7.40 -5.49
C GLN A 48 -25.37 -6.44 -4.47
N GLU A 49 -26.03 -6.98 -3.46
CA GLU A 49 -26.60 -6.23 -2.35
C GLU A 49 -26.11 -6.81 -1.03
N ILE A 50 -25.64 -5.94 -0.13
CA ILE A 50 -25.20 -6.30 1.22
C ILE A 50 -25.86 -5.35 2.22
N ALA A 51 -26.28 -5.88 3.37
CA ALA A 51 -26.85 -5.08 4.45
C ALA A 51 -25.78 -4.20 5.11
N LEU A 52 -26.17 -2.98 5.49
CA LEU A 52 -25.33 -2.05 6.22
C LEU A 52 -25.69 -2.03 7.71
N LYS A 53 -24.67 -1.77 8.52
CA LYS A 53 -24.77 -1.44 9.95
C LYS A 53 -24.16 -0.06 10.15
N SER A 54 -24.66 0.70 11.12
CA SER A 54 -24.01 1.92 11.57
C SER A 54 -23.20 1.63 12.83
N ILE A 55 -21.88 1.87 12.79
CA ILE A 55 -20.98 1.76 13.93
C ILE A 55 -20.19 3.06 14.04
N ASN A 56 -20.26 3.74 15.19
CA ASN A 56 -19.57 5.02 15.43
C ASN A 56 -19.80 6.04 14.29
N GLU A 57 -21.06 6.19 13.87
CA GLU A 57 -21.48 7.08 12.76
C GLU A 57 -20.95 6.70 11.37
N LYS A 58 -20.18 5.61 11.23
CA LYS A 58 -19.74 5.06 9.94
C LYS A 58 -20.73 4.01 9.44
N GLN A 59 -21.03 4.04 8.14
CA GLN A 59 -21.75 2.98 7.45
C GLN A 59 -20.78 1.86 7.09
N VAL A 60 -21.06 0.64 7.55
CA VAL A 60 -20.19 -0.52 7.41
C VAL A 60 -20.96 -1.74 6.97
N PHE A 61 -20.28 -2.70 6.36
CA PHE A 61 -20.83 -4.00 6.00
C PHE A 61 -20.00 -5.13 6.61
N LEU A 62 -20.61 -6.30 6.80
CA LEU A 62 -19.91 -7.50 7.26
C LEU A 62 -19.01 -8.05 6.15
N VAL A 63 -17.76 -8.38 6.50
CA VAL A 63 -16.80 -8.98 5.57
C VAL A 63 -17.31 -10.34 5.06
N SER A 64 -17.97 -11.13 5.90
CA SER A 64 -18.57 -12.41 5.50
C SER A 64 -19.57 -12.24 4.35
N ASP A 65 -20.41 -11.21 4.43
CA ASP A 65 -21.48 -10.98 3.48
C ASP A 65 -20.89 -10.53 2.13
N LEU A 66 -19.86 -9.68 2.17
CA LEU A 66 -19.11 -9.33 0.96
C LEU A 66 -18.56 -10.57 0.27
N ILE A 67 -17.83 -11.39 1.02
CA ILE A 67 -17.14 -12.56 0.49
C ILE A 67 -18.11 -13.60 -0.09
N GLU A 68 -19.29 -13.77 0.50
CA GLU A 68 -20.36 -14.61 -0.05
C GLU A 68 -20.86 -14.11 -1.42
N LYS A 69 -20.89 -12.79 -1.63
CA LYS A 69 -21.35 -12.18 -2.89
C LYS A 69 -20.30 -12.20 -4.00
N ILE A 70 -19.02 -12.11 -3.67
CA ILE A 70 -17.96 -11.83 -4.66
C ILE A 70 -16.99 -12.98 -4.94
N ASP A 71 -17.27 -14.21 -4.46
CA ASP A 71 -16.42 -15.39 -4.63
C ASP A 71 -14.96 -15.15 -4.16
N GLY A 72 -14.84 -14.70 -2.91
CA GLY A 72 -13.56 -14.46 -2.24
C GLY A 72 -13.29 -15.41 -1.07
N LYS A 73 -12.19 -15.17 -0.36
CA LYS A 73 -11.87 -15.82 0.92
C LYS A 73 -11.31 -14.79 1.88
N TYR A 74 -11.39 -15.08 3.17
CA TYR A 74 -10.74 -14.26 4.18
C TYR A 74 -10.30 -15.06 5.40
N GLU A 75 -9.30 -14.53 6.10
CA GLU A 75 -8.83 -15.00 7.39
C GLU A 75 -8.63 -13.80 8.32
N TYR A 76 -8.93 -14.00 9.60
CA TYR A 76 -8.69 -13.00 10.63
C TYR A 76 -7.80 -13.54 11.73
N ASP A 77 -6.65 -12.91 11.89
CA ASP A 77 -5.74 -13.17 12.98
C ASP A 77 -6.14 -12.32 14.19
N LYS A 78 -6.64 -13.00 15.23
CA LYS A 78 -7.06 -12.34 16.49
C LYS A 78 -5.90 -11.73 17.26
N LEU A 79 -4.72 -12.34 17.18
CA LEU A 79 -3.53 -11.89 17.88
C LEU A 79 -3.04 -10.56 17.30
N HIS A 80 -2.86 -10.53 15.97
CA HIS A 80 -2.39 -9.33 15.27
C HIS A 80 -3.51 -8.33 14.95
N ARG A 81 -4.78 -8.72 15.15
CA ARG A 81 -5.97 -7.97 14.74
C ARG A 81 -5.95 -7.61 13.26
N SER A 82 -5.52 -8.57 12.44
CA SER A 82 -5.33 -8.38 11.02
C SER A 82 -6.30 -9.23 10.21
N LEU A 83 -6.95 -8.58 9.24
CA LEU A 83 -7.78 -9.21 8.23
C LEU A 83 -6.95 -9.39 6.96
N ILE A 84 -6.95 -10.59 6.41
CA ILE A 84 -6.41 -10.91 5.08
C ILE A 84 -7.57 -11.41 4.23
N MET A 85 -7.76 -10.82 3.05
CA MET A 85 -8.77 -11.22 2.08
C MET A 85 -8.13 -11.55 0.74
N GLU A 86 -8.62 -12.59 0.08
CA GLU A 86 -8.29 -12.93 -1.30
C GLU A 86 -9.52 -12.69 -2.16
N ILE A 87 -9.44 -11.71 -3.07
CA ILE A 87 -10.54 -11.30 -3.95
C ILE A 87 -9.94 -11.08 -5.36
N ASN A 88 -10.44 -11.77 -6.39
CA ASN A 88 -9.92 -11.70 -7.77
C ASN A 88 -8.38 -11.87 -7.86
N ASN A 89 -7.84 -12.87 -7.15
CA ASN A 89 -6.40 -13.16 -7.06
C ASN A 89 -5.55 -12.02 -6.45
N GLN A 90 -6.17 -11.04 -5.81
CA GLN A 90 -5.50 -9.99 -5.07
C GLN A 90 -5.62 -10.22 -3.58
N ILE A 91 -4.53 -9.94 -2.86
CA ILE A 91 -4.49 -10.06 -1.40
C ILE A 91 -4.68 -8.67 -0.81
N TYR A 92 -5.71 -8.50 0.02
CA TYR A 92 -5.93 -7.28 0.79
C TYR A 92 -5.64 -7.55 2.25
N LYS A 93 -4.77 -6.74 2.85
CA LYS A 93 -4.43 -6.84 4.28
C LYS A 93 -4.73 -5.52 4.97
N LEU A 94 -5.45 -5.64 6.09
CA LEU A 94 -5.81 -4.53 6.96
C LEU A 94 -5.51 -4.92 8.41
N VAL A 95 -5.16 -3.95 9.24
CA VAL A 95 -4.93 -4.15 10.68
C VAL A 95 -5.77 -3.14 11.45
N SER A 96 -6.46 -3.59 12.50
CA SER A 96 -7.28 -2.72 13.33
C SER A 96 -6.45 -1.61 13.97
N GLY A 97 -6.91 -0.36 13.86
CA GLY A 97 -6.20 0.84 14.33
C GLY A 97 -5.08 1.32 13.41
N ILE A 98 -4.84 0.65 12.27
CA ILE A 98 -3.88 1.09 11.25
C ILE A 98 -4.68 1.44 10.00
N PRO A 99 -4.89 2.74 9.68
CA PRO A 99 -5.77 3.19 8.61
C PRO A 99 -5.08 3.10 7.24
N VAL A 100 -4.53 1.94 6.91
CA VAL A 100 -3.84 1.68 5.65
C VAL A 100 -4.25 0.31 5.13
N ILE A 101 -4.44 0.22 3.81
CA ILE A 101 -4.69 -1.04 3.12
C ILE A 101 -3.46 -1.41 2.30
N GLU A 102 -2.97 -2.61 2.52
CA GLU A 102 -2.01 -3.26 1.64
C GLU A 102 -2.78 -4.12 0.63
N GLN A 103 -2.56 -3.88 -0.65
CA GLN A 103 -3.07 -4.65 -1.79
C GLN A 103 -1.89 -5.30 -2.50
N SER A 104 -1.71 -6.61 -2.30
CA SER A 104 -0.66 -7.43 -2.92
C SER A 104 0.73 -6.80 -2.80
N GLY A 105 1.06 -6.35 -1.58
CA GLY A 105 2.34 -5.72 -1.25
C GLY A 105 2.46 -4.22 -1.56
N ILE A 106 1.45 -3.62 -2.21
CA ILE A 106 1.40 -2.17 -2.47
C ILE A 106 0.42 -1.51 -1.50
N TYR A 107 0.79 -0.37 -0.94
CA TYR A 107 -0.06 0.36 -0.01
C TYR A 107 -0.89 1.41 -0.74
N LEU A 108 -2.21 1.38 -0.52
CA LEU A 108 -3.15 2.28 -1.19
C LEU A 108 -3.17 3.65 -0.50
N PRO A 109 -3.07 4.76 -1.26
CA PRO A 109 -3.14 6.12 -0.71
C PRO A 109 -4.60 6.53 -0.50
N ILE A 110 -5.30 5.83 0.40
CA ILE A 110 -6.73 6.01 0.65
C ILE A 110 -6.99 6.28 2.13
N ASP A 111 -7.71 7.37 2.39
CA ASP A 111 -8.16 7.72 3.73
C ASP A 111 -9.52 7.10 4.05
N ASN A 112 -9.80 7.01 5.36
CA ASN A 112 -11.08 6.61 5.96
C ASN A 112 -11.47 5.13 5.78
N VAL A 113 -10.52 4.27 5.41
CA VAL A 113 -10.74 2.83 5.42
C VAL A 113 -10.02 2.19 6.61
N GLU A 114 -10.82 1.75 7.58
CA GLU A 114 -10.32 1.18 8.82
C GLU A 114 -11.07 -0.13 9.12
N LEU A 115 -10.32 -1.14 9.57
CA LEU A 115 -10.87 -2.41 10.01
C LEU A 115 -11.56 -2.25 11.36
N ILE A 116 -12.87 -2.53 11.39
CA ILE A 116 -13.69 -2.47 12.60
C ILE A 116 -14.02 -3.90 13.03
N VAL A 117 -13.71 -4.23 14.28
CA VAL A 117 -13.98 -5.54 14.86
C VAL A 117 -14.72 -5.35 16.18
N ASP A 118 -15.90 -5.95 16.29
CA ASP A 118 -16.69 -5.98 17.52
C ASP A 118 -17.08 -7.44 17.86
N GLU A 119 -17.98 -7.62 18.83
CA GLU A 119 -18.46 -8.94 19.23
C GLU A 119 -19.33 -9.64 18.18
N ASP A 120 -19.95 -8.86 17.28
CA ASP A 120 -20.88 -9.33 16.26
C ASP A 120 -20.16 -9.71 14.95
N GLY A 121 -18.95 -9.20 14.70
CA GLY A 121 -18.19 -9.58 13.52
C GLY A 121 -17.05 -8.65 13.11
N ILE A 122 -16.65 -8.81 11.84
CA ILE A 122 -15.59 -8.05 11.19
C ILE A 122 -16.23 -7.21 10.09
N TYR A 123 -15.98 -5.91 10.15
CA TYR A 123 -16.64 -4.93 9.32
C TYR A 123 -15.64 -4.07 8.57
N LEU A 124 -16.04 -3.66 7.37
CA LEU A 124 -15.35 -2.66 6.57
C LEU A 124 -16.31 -1.52 6.23
N PRO A 125 -15.81 -0.27 6.15
CA PRO A 125 -16.61 0.85 5.69
C PRO A 125 -16.95 0.71 4.21
N VAL A 126 -18.06 1.30 3.80
CA VAL A 126 -18.50 1.34 2.39
C VAL A 126 -17.41 1.82 1.44
N ASP A 127 -16.57 2.75 1.89
CA ASP A 127 -15.39 3.28 1.18
C ASP A 127 -14.42 2.18 0.70
N PHE A 128 -14.39 1.01 1.34
CA PHE A 128 -13.57 -0.12 0.88
C PHE A 128 -13.99 -0.59 -0.52
N LEU A 129 -15.29 -0.67 -0.81
CA LEU A 129 -15.79 -1.14 -2.11
C LEU A 129 -15.36 -0.18 -3.23
N GLU A 130 -15.51 1.12 -3.02
CA GLU A 130 -15.22 2.12 -4.04
C GLU A 130 -13.71 2.37 -4.17
N LYS A 131 -13.01 2.57 -3.05
CA LYS A 131 -11.62 3.03 -3.04
C LYS A 131 -10.60 1.91 -3.15
N ALA A 132 -10.90 0.72 -2.60
CA ALA A 132 -9.97 -0.42 -2.63
C ALA A 132 -10.33 -1.41 -3.74
N LEU A 133 -11.62 -1.77 -3.89
CA LEU A 133 -12.04 -2.71 -4.93
C LEU A 133 -12.37 -2.03 -6.27
N GLY A 134 -12.50 -0.70 -6.32
CA GLY A 134 -12.89 0.01 -7.54
C GLY A 134 -14.32 -0.29 -8.00
N ALA A 135 -15.17 -0.82 -7.10
CA ALA A 135 -16.56 -1.12 -7.40
C ALA A 135 -17.40 0.16 -7.40
N ASN A 136 -18.33 0.28 -8.35
CA ASN A 136 -19.35 1.33 -8.30
C ASN A 136 -20.40 0.88 -7.29
N ALA A 137 -20.52 1.60 -6.18
CA ALA A 137 -21.44 1.27 -5.10
C ALA A 137 -22.39 2.44 -4.82
N GLU A 138 -23.61 2.13 -4.39
CA GLU A 138 -24.61 3.11 -3.98
C GLU A 138 -25.31 2.63 -2.71
N VAL A 139 -25.40 3.50 -1.71
CA VAL A 139 -26.16 3.22 -0.49
C VAL A 139 -27.64 3.44 -0.78
N VAL A 140 -28.44 2.38 -0.63
CA VAL A 140 -29.89 2.39 -0.85
C VAL A 140 -30.58 1.91 0.44
N ASN A 141 -31.23 2.83 1.16
CA ASN A 141 -31.81 2.58 2.48
C ASN A 141 -30.75 2.07 3.48
N GLU A 142 -30.89 0.83 3.96
CA GLU A 142 -30.00 0.15 4.91
C GLU A 142 -29.14 -0.90 4.20
N SER A 143 -28.99 -0.82 2.88
CA SER A 143 -28.16 -1.72 2.07
C SER A 143 -27.17 -0.92 1.21
N ILE A 144 -26.11 -1.59 0.79
CA ILE A 144 -25.24 -1.13 -0.30
C ILE A 144 -25.43 -2.02 -1.51
N VAL A 145 -25.73 -1.41 -2.64
CA VAL A 145 -25.81 -2.08 -3.95
C VAL A 145 -24.56 -1.73 -4.73
N PHE A 146 -23.87 -2.73 -5.27
CA PHE A 146 -22.65 -2.48 -6.04
C PHE A 146 -22.55 -3.39 -7.26
N HIS A 147 -21.89 -2.85 -8.27
CA HIS A 147 -21.59 -3.59 -9.48
C HIS A 147 -20.30 -4.39 -9.30
N TRP A 148 -20.39 -5.71 -9.47
CA TRP A 148 -19.23 -6.60 -9.41
C TRP A 148 -19.14 -7.44 -10.68
N ALA A 149 -18.20 -7.10 -11.55
CA ALA A 149 -17.88 -7.90 -12.71
C ALA A 149 -16.68 -8.80 -12.39
N LYS A 150 -16.91 -10.12 -12.41
CA LYS A 150 -15.90 -11.15 -12.16
C LYS A 150 -14.68 -11.04 -13.10
N ASP A 151 -14.86 -10.38 -14.25
CA ASP A 151 -13.89 -10.31 -15.35
C ASP A 151 -13.41 -8.88 -15.68
N VAL A 152 -13.54 -7.88 -14.79
CA VAL A 152 -12.83 -6.61 -15.01
C VAL A 152 -11.35 -6.82 -14.69
N VAL A 153 -10.68 -7.36 -15.71
CA VAL A 153 -9.31 -7.12 -16.15
C VAL A 153 -8.53 -6.26 -15.17
N THR A 154 -7.75 -6.94 -14.35
CA THR A 154 -6.30 -6.73 -14.23
C THR A 154 -5.80 -5.54 -15.03
N THR A 155 -5.97 -4.32 -14.50
CA THR A 155 -5.19 -3.19 -15.00
C THR A 155 -3.75 -3.52 -14.67
N SER A 156 -2.98 -4.00 -15.66
CA SER A 156 -1.51 -4.01 -15.89
C SER A 156 -0.47 -3.76 -14.77
N ARG A 157 -0.84 -3.28 -13.59
CA ARG A 157 -0.17 -3.50 -12.30
C ARG A 157 -0.26 -4.94 -11.81
N ASP A 158 -1.28 -5.67 -12.24
CA ASP A 158 -1.51 -7.05 -11.86
C ASP A 158 -0.51 -7.96 -12.60
N LEU A 159 0.32 -8.67 -11.83
CA LEU A 159 1.48 -9.47 -12.24
C LEU A 159 2.80 -8.70 -12.46
N GLN A 160 3.13 -7.71 -11.62
CA GLN A 160 4.45 -7.83 -11.02
C GLN A 160 4.30 -8.77 -9.82
N GLU A 161 4.25 -10.08 -10.12
CA GLU A 161 4.74 -11.06 -9.15
C GLU A 161 6.06 -10.50 -8.62
N SER A 162 6.18 -10.43 -7.29
CA SER A 162 7.35 -9.87 -6.67
C SER A 162 8.58 -10.64 -7.16
N ASN A 163 9.31 -10.07 -8.12
CA ASN A 163 10.70 -10.46 -8.38
C ASN A 163 11.60 -10.18 -7.16
N PHE A 164 11.03 -9.64 -6.06
CA PHE A 164 11.58 -9.79 -4.72
C PHE A 164 11.55 -11.27 -4.35
N ASN A 165 12.56 -11.97 -4.85
CA ASN A 165 12.86 -13.34 -4.53
C ASN A 165 13.70 -13.33 -3.25
N GLU A 166 13.46 -14.28 -2.34
CA GLU A 166 14.30 -14.53 -1.15
C GLU A 166 15.77 -14.84 -1.54
N GLU A 167 16.06 -14.98 -2.83
CA GLU A 167 17.38 -15.25 -3.40
C GLU A 167 18.17 -14.01 -3.88
N MET A 168 17.66 -12.77 -3.71
CA MET A 168 18.42 -11.58 -4.11
C MET A 168 19.78 -11.53 -3.41
N THR A 169 20.84 -11.32 -4.20
CA THR A 169 22.18 -11.11 -3.66
C THR A 169 22.33 -9.72 -3.04
N VAL A 170 23.38 -9.52 -2.25
CA VAL A 170 23.73 -8.20 -1.67
C VAL A 170 23.88 -7.13 -2.76
N GLU A 171 24.54 -7.44 -3.86
CA GLU A 171 24.77 -6.50 -4.98
C GLU A 171 23.46 -6.12 -5.67
N GLU A 172 22.59 -7.10 -5.93
CA GLU A 172 21.26 -6.84 -6.51
C GLU A 172 20.38 -6.01 -5.58
N MET A 173 20.46 -6.23 -4.27
CA MET A 173 19.71 -5.44 -3.28
C MET A 173 20.21 -3.97 -3.23
N ILE A 174 21.53 -3.77 -3.27
CA ILE A 174 22.12 -2.43 -3.35
C ILE A 174 21.63 -1.72 -4.61
N ASP A 175 21.72 -2.37 -5.78
CA ASP A 175 21.25 -1.80 -7.05
C ASP A 175 19.74 -1.49 -7.00
N TYR A 176 18.94 -2.38 -6.41
CA TYR A 176 17.49 -2.20 -6.29
C TYR A 176 17.12 -0.93 -5.51
N LEU A 177 17.81 -0.68 -4.40
CA LEU A 177 17.60 0.45 -3.50
C LEU A 177 18.39 1.71 -3.88
N SER A 178 19.31 1.64 -4.84
CA SER A 178 20.26 2.70 -5.21
C SER A 178 19.65 4.06 -5.59
N PHE A 179 18.37 4.08 -5.98
CA PHE A 179 17.67 5.33 -6.32
C PHE A 179 17.21 6.12 -5.08
N LEU A 180 17.20 5.49 -3.90
CA LEU A 180 16.80 6.12 -2.64
C LEU A 180 17.92 7.01 -2.09
N GLN A 181 17.58 8.25 -1.75
CA GLN A 181 18.48 9.21 -1.09
C GLN A 181 18.45 9.06 0.43
N SER A 182 19.50 9.52 1.12
CA SER A 182 19.50 9.60 2.58
C SER A 182 18.35 10.50 3.08
N PRO A 183 17.59 10.10 4.12
CA PRO A 183 16.43 10.86 4.59
C PRO A 183 16.79 12.08 5.44
N ILE A 184 18.07 12.23 5.82
CA ILE A 184 18.59 13.39 6.55
C ILE A 184 19.82 13.88 5.81
N GLU A 185 19.81 15.14 5.40
CA GLU A 185 20.93 15.77 4.69
C GLU A 185 22.23 15.65 5.49
N ASP A 186 23.30 15.26 4.79
CA ASP A 186 24.66 15.10 5.30
C ASP A 186 24.83 14.11 6.48
N ALA A 187 23.78 13.39 6.87
CA ALA A 187 23.83 12.42 7.96
C ALA A 187 24.15 11.01 7.44
N GLN A 188 25.09 10.36 8.11
CA GLN A 188 25.51 9.00 7.80
C GLN A 188 24.56 7.99 8.44
N VAL A 189 24.30 6.90 7.73
CA VAL A 189 23.61 5.74 8.31
C VAL A 189 24.41 5.17 9.49
N SER A 190 23.73 4.76 10.55
CA SER A 190 24.40 4.10 11.66
C SER A 190 24.74 2.65 11.32
N THR A 191 25.96 2.25 11.68
CA THR A 191 26.49 0.90 11.44
C THR A 191 26.66 0.09 12.73
N ILE A 192 26.23 0.67 13.86
CA ILE A 192 26.12 -0.01 15.15
C ILE A 192 25.10 -1.14 15.03
N LYS A 193 25.49 -2.37 15.37
CA LYS A 193 24.68 -3.60 15.23
C LYS A 193 23.23 -3.46 15.72
N ASN A 194 23.02 -2.80 16.86
CA ASN A 194 21.67 -2.65 17.42
C ASN A 194 20.81 -1.61 16.68
N HIS A 195 21.38 -0.77 15.83
CA HIS A 195 20.65 0.22 15.02
C HIS A 195 20.27 -0.32 13.63
N LEU A 196 20.80 -1.49 13.26
CA LEU A 196 20.49 -2.16 12.00
C LEU A 196 19.23 -3.01 12.13
N PRO A 197 18.48 -3.20 11.04
CA PRO A 197 17.34 -4.11 11.05
C PRO A 197 17.80 -5.56 11.24
N GLY A 198 16.89 -6.43 11.69
CA GLY A 198 17.19 -7.81 12.07
C GLY A 198 17.85 -7.98 13.44
N ALA A 199 18.21 -6.89 14.13
CA ALA A 199 18.73 -6.96 15.50
C ALA A 199 17.64 -7.34 16.50
N ARG A 200 17.90 -8.27 17.43
CA ARG A 200 16.91 -8.68 18.45
C ARG A 200 16.50 -7.53 19.37
N ARG A 201 15.21 -7.49 19.72
CA ARG A 201 14.58 -6.56 20.67
C ARG A 201 13.93 -7.32 21.81
N ALA A 202 14.75 -7.71 22.79
CA ALA A 202 14.33 -8.57 23.91
C ALA A 202 13.18 -7.97 24.74
N TYR A 203 13.13 -6.64 24.88
CA TYR A 203 12.09 -5.97 25.68
C TYR A 203 10.66 -6.09 25.10
N ARG A 204 10.52 -6.53 23.83
CA ARG A 204 9.22 -6.73 23.16
C ARG A 204 9.12 -8.04 22.38
N ASN A 205 10.05 -8.98 22.59
CA ASN A 205 10.12 -10.27 21.88
C ASN A 205 10.01 -10.17 20.36
N GLY A 206 10.76 -9.24 19.76
CA GLY A 206 10.76 -9.05 18.32
C GLY A 206 12.14 -8.75 17.77
N PHE A 207 12.14 -8.24 16.54
CA PHE A 207 13.32 -7.76 15.86
C PHE A 207 13.18 -6.27 15.58
N HIS A 208 14.32 -5.63 15.34
CA HIS A 208 14.39 -4.31 14.80
C HIS A 208 13.99 -4.36 13.33
N GLU A 209 12.90 -3.71 12.93
CA GLU A 209 12.43 -3.79 11.54
C GLU A 209 13.09 -2.75 10.62
N GLY A 210 13.77 -1.77 11.22
CA GLY A 210 14.25 -0.60 10.52
C GLY A 210 15.68 -0.23 10.83
N ILE A 211 16.06 0.94 10.34
CA ILE A 211 17.40 1.52 10.44
C ILE A 211 17.28 2.80 11.28
N ASP A 212 18.21 3.03 12.20
CA ASP A 212 18.20 4.19 13.09
C ASP A 212 19.29 5.23 12.75
N TRP A 213 18.92 6.51 12.76
CA TRP A 213 19.85 7.65 12.75
C TRP A 213 19.87 8.32 14.12
N TYR A 214 20.87 7.96 14.93
CA TYR A 214 21.08 8.56 16.24
C TYR A 214 22.08 9.72 16.18
N PRO A 215 21.91 10.79 17.00
CA PRO A 215 22.84 11.92 17.04
C PRO A 215 24.30 11.51 17.27
N TYR A 216 24.55 10.47 18.08
CA TYR A 216 25.90 10.02 18.42
C TYR A 216 26.52 9.06 17.40
N ALA A 217 25.79 8.65 16.36
CA ALA A 217 26.22 7.64 15.39
C ALA A 217 26.14 8.10 13.92
N SER A 218 25.44 9.19 13.63
CA SER A 218 25.16 9.64 12.26
C SER A 218 26.04 10.79 11.76
N GLY A 219 27.06 11.19 12.52
CA GLY A 219 28.03 12.22 12.10
C GLY A 219 27.48 13.65 12.01
N GLN A 220 26.20 13.86 12.33
CA GLN A 220 25.54 15.16 12.30
C GLN A 220 24.80 15.47 13.60
N HIS A 221 24.57 16.77 13.83
CA HIS A 221 23.72 17.21 14.92
C HIS A 221 22.25 16.93 14.59
N ILE A 222 21.69 15.91 15.25
CA ILE A 222 20.28 15.53 15.14
C ILE A 222 19.52 16.08 16.35
N SER A 223 18.43 16.79 16.08
CA SER A 223 17.57 17.49 17.06
C SER A 223 16.10 17.43 16.61
N THR A 224 15.17 17.92 17.41
CA THR A 224 13.74 17.96 17.04
C THR A 224 13.40 18.92 15.89
N VAL A 225 14.34 19.77 15.48
CA VAL A 225 14.19 20.63 14.29
C VAL A 225 14.91 20.07 13.06
N THR A 226 15.56 18.91 13.17
CA THR A 226 16.23 18.26 12.04
C THR A 226 15.18 17.74 11.06
N PRO A 227 15.14 18.22 9.81
CA PRO A 227 14.17 17.78 8.83
C PRO A 227 14.46 16.34 8.40
N VAL A 228 13.37 15.61 8.13
CA VAL A 228 13.38 14.30 7.51
C VAL A 228 12.74 14.46 6.13
N TYR A 229 13.44 14.03 5.09
CA TYR A 229 13.01 14.13 3.70
C TYR A 229 12.46 12.79 3.20
N ALA A 230 11.51 12.85 2.26
CA ALA A 230 11.22 11.69 1.43
C ALA A 230 12.48 11.29 0.65
N MET A 231 12.57 10.02 0.26
CA MET A 231 13.83 9.46 -0.22
C MET A 231 13.94 9.36 -1.74
N ALA A 232 12.82 9.57 -2.44
CA ALA A 232 12.72 9.57 -3.90
C ALA A 232 11.32 10.11 -4.28
N GLN A 233 10.97 10.00 -5.56
CA GLN A 233 9.59 10.24 -5.99
C GLN A 233 8.66 9.16 -5.42
N GLY A 234 7.61 9.59 -4.74
CA GLY A 234 6.66 8.69 -4.08
C GLY A 234 5.31 9.32 -3.80
N ILE A 235 4.44 8.55 -3.17
CA ILE A 235 3.11 8.98 -2.73
C ILE A 235 2.91 8.66 -1.25
N VAL A 236 2.41 9.63 -0.49
CA VAL A 236 2.09 9.46 0.93
C VAL A 236 0.87 8.54 1.05
N VAL A 237 0.99 7.48 1.85
CA VAL A 237 -0.10 6.53 2.13
C VAL A 237 -0.60 6.62 3.58
N ARG A 238 0.16 7.27 4.46
CA ARG A 238 -0.23 7.58 5.84
C ARG A 238 0.50 8.82 6.35
N ALA A 239 -0.18 9.68 7.09
CA ALA A 239 0.41 10.81 7.81
C ALA A 239 -0.34 11.05 9.13
N ASP A 240 0.31 10.77 10.27
CA ASP A 240 -0.31 10.82 11.59
C ASP A 240 -0.30 12.24 12.21
N HIS A 241 -0.96 13.21 11.57
CA HIS A 241 -1.05 14.58 12.10
C HIS A 241 -1.71 14.62 13.49
N ASP A 242 -2.71 13.78 13.70
CA ASP A 242 -3.47 13.68 14.96
C ASP A 242 -2.91 12.62 15.92
N TYR A 243 -1.62 12.27 15.79
CA TYR A 243 -0.98 11.31 16.68
C TYR A 243 -1.06 11.77 18.15
N ASN A 244 -1.46 10.83 19.01
CA ASN A 244 -1.45 11.00 20.46
C ASN A 244 -0.47 10.01 21.10
N GLU A 245 0.38 10.53 21.98
CA GLU A 245 1.33 9.73 22.75
C GLU A 245 0.60 8.77 23.72
N TYR A 246 1.31 7.74 24.17
CA TYR A 246 0.86 6.94 25.30
C TYR A 246 0.48 7.84 26.50
N PRO A 247 -0.70 7.64 27.11
CA PRO A 247 -1.14 8.48 28.23
C PRO A 247 -0.22 8.44 29.45
N SER A 248 0.51 7.34 29.64
CA SER A 248 1.41 7.13 30.77
C SER A 248 2.41 5.99 30.51
N PRO A 249 3.53 5.93 31.27
CA PRO A 249 4.44 4.80 31.25
C PRO A 249 3.73 3.48 31.59
N GLU A 250 2.74 3.51 32.48
CA GLU A 250 1.96 2.33 32.89
C GLU A 250 1.19 1.73 31.72
N GLU A 251 0.50 2.55 30.91
CA GLU A 251 -0.22 2.07 29.72
C GLU A 251 0.72 1.47 28.68
N ARG A 252 1.88 2.10 28.47
CA ARG A 252 2.91 1.54 27.57
C ARG A 252 3.47 0.22 28.08
N ASN A 253 3.68 0.11 29.39
CA ASN A 253 4.19 -1.11 29.99
C ASN A 253 3.17 -2.25 29.98
N LYS A 254 1.86 -1.97 29.96
CA LYS A 254 0.84 -3.00 29.74
C LYS A 254 0.97 -3.64 28.36
N ASP A 255 1.12 -2.82 27.31
CA ASP A 255 1.35 -3.30 25.95
C ASP A 255 2.63 -4.16 25.88
N LEU A 256 3.74 -3.69 26.47
CA LEU A 256 5.00 -4.44 26.52
C LEU A 256 4.87 -5.76 27.32
N ALA A 257 4.15 -5.75 28.45
CA ALA A 257 3.90 -6.95 29.23
C ALA A 257 3.08 -7.98 28.43
N LEU A 258 2.10 -7.53 27.66
CA LEU A 258 1.34 -8.39 26.76
C LEU A 258 2.24 -8.99 25.66
N THR A 259 3.16 -8.21 25.09
CA THR A 259 4.16 -8.77 24.14
C THR A 259 5.10 -9.79 24.80
N ALA A 260 5.35 -9.63 26.11
CA ALA A 260 6.12 -10.58 26.89
C ALA A 260 5.38 -11.90 27.12
N GLU A 261 4.10 -11.82 27.44
CA GLU A 261 3.23 -12.96 27.63
C GLU A 261 3.02 -13.77 26.35
N LEU A 262 2.81 -13.09 25.22
CA LEU A 262 2.53 -13.72 23.93
C LEU A 262 3.79 -14.29 23.26
N GLY A 263 4.98 -13.82 23.65
CA GLY A 263 6.24 -14.21 23.01
C GLY A 263 6.49 -13.53 21.66
N GLU A 264 5.65 -12.59 21.25
CA GLU A 264 5.79 -11.76 20.06
C GLU A 264 5.12 -10.39 20.23
N THR A 265 5.38 -9.43 19.33
CA THR A 265 4.73 -8.11 19.33
C THR A 265 3.52 -8.11 18.38
N PRO A 266 2.27 -8.03 18.86
CA PRO A 266 1.10 -7.81 17.99
C PRO A 266 1.22 -6.57 17.10
N LEU A 267 0.68 -6.60 15.88
CA LEU A 267 0.91 -5.54 14.88
C LEU A 267 0.37 -4.18 15.33
N TYR A 268 -0.83 -4.13 15.89
CA TYR A 268 -1.44 -2.90 16.41
C TYR A 268 -0.64 -2.29 17.57
N ILE A 269 -0.05 -3.13 18.44
CA ILE A 269 0.85 -2.67 19.51
C ILE A 269 2.14 -2.14 18.89
N PHE A 270 2.70 -2.86 17.92
CA PHE A 270 3.95 -2.45 17.32
C PHE A 270 3.82 -1.12 16.57
N ASP A 271 2.72 -0.92 15.85
CA ASP A 271 2.41 0.36 15.23
C ASP A 271 2.36 1.49 16.26
N ARG A 272 1.66 1.28 17.38
CA ARG A 272 1.60 2.26 18.47
C ARG A 272 2.97 2.57 19.07
N LEU A 273 3.83 1.56 19.22
CA LEU A 273 5.21 1.72 19.71
C LEU A 273 6.12 2.50 18.75
N ARG A 274 5.78 2.59 17.44
CA ARG A 274 6.50 3.45 16.47
C ARG A 274 6.20 4.94 16.67
N GLY A 275 5.16 5.27 17.42
CA GLY A 275 4.77 6.64 17.68
C GLY A 275 4.17 7.33 16.45
N ARG A 276 4.49 8.61 16.27
CA ARG A 276 4.07 9.42 15.13
C ARG A 276 4.78 8.97 13.86
N GLN A 277 4.01 8.70 12.81
CA GLN A 277 4.52 8.12 11.58
C GLN A 277 4.09 8.85 10.30
N VAL A 278 4.92 8.72 9.28
CA VAL A 278 4.58 8.97 7.88
C VAL A 278 4.97 7.75 7.06
N TRP A 279 4.09 7.27 6.19
CA TRP A 279 4.40 6.16 5.29
C TRP A 279 4.36 6.66 3.85
N VAL A 280 5.38 6.29 3.07
CA VAL A 280 5.49 6.68 1.66
C VAL A 280 5.71 5.44 0.80
N GLN A 281 4.85 5.28 -0.20
CA GLN A 281 4.98 4.28 -1.25
C GLN A 281 5.80 4.88 -2.40
N TYR A 282 6.88 4.21 -2.76
CA TYR A 282 7.76 4.51 -3.88
C TYR A 282 7.57 3.51 -5.01
N GLU A 283 8.28 3.73 -6.11
CA GLU A 283 8.38 2.78 -7.21
C GLU A 283 8.98 1.43 -6.76
N LYS A 284 8.89 0.42 -7.64
CA LYS A 284 9.39 -0.95 -7.37
C LYS A 284 8.81 -1.58 -6.10
N GLY A 285 7.56 -1.26 -5.75
CA GLY A 285 6.91 -1.82 -4.57
C GLY A 285 7.55 -1.47 -3.23
N ILE A 286 8.46 -0.48 -3.19
CA ILE A 286 9.12 -0.05 -1.95
C ILE A 286 8.15 0.82 -1.15
N MET A 287 7.95 0.45 0.11
CA MET A 287 7.25 1.28 1.09
C MET A 287 8.22 1.59 2.24
N ILE A 288 8.32 2.86 2.62
CA ILE A 288 9.11 3.29 3.80
C ILE A 288 8.19 3.89 4.87
N ARG A 289 8.29 3.35 6.09
CA ARG A 289 7.67 3.94 7.29
C ARG A 289 8.70 4.77 8.01
N PHE A 290 8.44 6.06 8.17
CA PHE A 290 9.23 6.95 9.01
C PHE A 290 8.53 7.06 10.36
N ALA A 291 9.26 6.77 11.44
CA ALA A 291 8.71 6.64 12.78
C ALA A 291 9.40 7.57 13.78
N HIS A 292 8.83 7.62 14.99
CA HIS A 292 9.29 8.44 16.10
C HIS A 292 9.33 9.94 15.80
N LEU A 293 8.59 10.43 14.79
CA LEU A 293 8.68 11.83 14.36
C LEU A 293 8.23 12.80 15.46
N ASP A 294 8.89 13.96 15.57
CA ASP A 294 8.49 15.03 16.50
C ASP A 294 7.27 15.81 15.97
N ALA A 295 7.26 16.03 14.65
CA ALA A 295 6.17 16.66 13.92
C ALA A 295 6.17 16.16 12.46
N ILE A 296 5.02 16.30 11.80
CA ILE A 296 4.85 16.05 10.36
C ILE A 296 4.78 17.41 9.65
N ALA A 297 5.29 17.48 8.42
CA ALA A 297 5.17 18.70 7.62
C ALA A 297 3.68 19.05 7.39
N GLU A 298 3.28 20.30 7.67
CA GLU A 298 1.88 20.73 7.72
C GLU A 298 1.09 20.48 6.43
N ASP A 299 1.76 20.60 5.28
CA ASP A 299 1.15 20.42 3.97
C ASP A 299 1.16 18.95 3.49
N LEU A 300 1.68 18.02 4.29
CA LEU A 300 1.72 16.59 3.98
C LEU A 300 0.37 15.93 4.26
N HIS A 301 -0.15 15.15 3.34
CA HIS A 301 -1.44 14.45 3.49
C HIS A 301 -1.44 13.21 2.59
N VAL A 302 -2.29 12.24 2.89
CA VAL A 302 -2.42 11.02 2.08
C VAL A 302 -2.78 11.37 0.64
N GLY A 303 -2.18 10.66 -0.31
CA GLY A 303 -2.29 10.93 -1.75
C GLY A 303 -1.33 12.01 -2.27
N LYS A 304 -0.66 12.77 -1.41
CA LYS A 304 0.32 13.76 -1.84
C LYS A 304 1.54 13.09 -2.48
N LYS A 305 1.95 13.61 -3.64
CA LYS A 305 3.22 13.25 -4.28
C LYS A 305 4.38 13.97 -3.60
N VAL A 306 5.47 13.25 -3.39
CA VAL A 306 6.70 13.75 -2.74
C VAL A 306 7.91 13.45 -3.61
N SER A 307 9.03 14.11 -3.32
CA SER A 307 10.36 13.88 -3.92
C SER A 307 11.43 14.00 -2.84
N GLU A 308 12.69 13.75 -3.19
CA GLU A 308 13.85 13.90 -2.32
C GLU A 308 14.02 15.31 -1.70
N SER A 309 13.39 16.32 -2.29
CA SER A 309 13.37 17.69 -1.75
C SER A 309 12.22 17.96 -0.78
N THR A 310 11.30 17.02 -0.60
CA THR A 310 10.10 17.19 0.22
C THR A 310 10.34 16.77 1.66
N ILE A 311 10.21 17.72 2.60
CA ILE A 311 10.19 17.42 4.03
C ILE A 311 8.90 16.66 4.35
N ILE A 312 9.04 15.51 5.00
CA ILE A 312 7.91 14.71 5.49
C ILE A 312 7.66 14.93 6.98
N GLY A 313 8.68 15.33 7.73
CA GLY A 313 8.56 15.59 9.16
C GLY A 313 9.90 15.94 9.78
N TYR A 314 9.98 15.80 11.09
CA TYR A 314 11.16 16.15 11.88
C TYR A 314 11.50 15.02 12.84
N VAL A 315 12.79 14.80 13.07
CA VAL A 315 13.29 13.75 13.98
C VAL A 315 12.70 13.96 15.37
N GLY A 316 12.20 12.91 16.02
CA GLY A 316 11.69 12.98 17.39
C GLY A 316 12.01 11.74 18.20
N ASN A 317 11.18 11.49 19.21
CA ASN A 317 11.22 10.30 20.05
C ASN A 317 9.82 9.77 20.41
N SER A 318 8.76 10.16 19.69
CA SER A 318 7.38 9.74 20.02
C SER A 318 7.23 8.22 20.02
N GLY A 319 6.38 7.66 20.87
CA GLY A 319 6.16 6.21 21.06
C GLY A 319 7.27 5.50 21.85
N THR A 320 8.41 6.15 22.06
CA THR A 320 9.53 5.63 22.84
C THR A 320 9.33 5.86 24.34
N SER A 321 10.10 5.19 25.20
CA SER A 321 10.02 5.48 26.65
C SER A 321 10.45 6.92 26.97
N GLY A 322 11.36 7.50 26.18
CA GLY A 322 11.84 8.86 26.44
C GLY A 322 10.77 9.93 26.24
N ALA A 323 9.89 9.76 25.24
CA ALA A 323 8.73 10.63 25.06
C ALA A 323 7.72 10.46 26.20
N VAL A 324 7.36 9.22 26.53
CA VAL A 324 6.34 8.95 27.57
C VAL A 324 6.79 9.41 28.96
N ASN A 325 8.08 9.31 29.26
CA ASN A 325 8.66 9.82 30.51
C ASN A 325 8.96 11.32 30.49
N ASN A 326 8.87 11.98 29.32
CA ASN A 326 9.28 13.36 29.09
C ASN A 326 10.73 13.65 29.53
N ASP A 327 11.66 12.72 29.26
CA ASP A 327 13.07 12.82 29.69
C ASP A 327 14.04 13.25 28.58
N GLY A 328 13.54 13.42 27.34
CA GLY A 328 14.33 13.86 26.19
C GLY A 328 15.30 12.81 25.64
N THR A 329 15.25 11.56 26.14
CA THR A 329 16.07 10.46 25.62
C THR A 329 15.44 9.81 24.38
N GLN A 330 16.20 8.90 23.74
CA GLN A 330 15.74 8.12 22.58
C GLN A 330 15.34 8.98 21.37
N LEU A 331 15.93 10.16 21.22
CA LEU A 331 15.82 10.98 20.03
C LEU A 331 16.58 10.35 18.86
N HIS A 332 15.86 9.94 17.82
CA HIS A 332 16.41 9.37 16.58
C HIS A 332 15.34 9.31 15.49
N LEU A 333 15.78 9.24 14.23
CA LEU A 333 14.90 8.76 13.17
C LEU A 333 14.98 7.24 13.13
N HIS A 334 13.83 6.58 13.13
CA HIS A 334 13.70 5.17 12.79
C HIS A 334 12.95 5.05 11.46
N LYS A 335 13.45 4.23 10.53
CA LYS A 335 12.67 3.90 9.32
C LYS A 335 12.74 2.44 8.92
N ASP A 336 11.59 1.91 8.51
CA ASP A 336 11.47 0.56 7.95
C ASP A 336 11.45 0.63 6.43
N ILE A 337 12.06 -0.36 5.75
CA ILE A 337 11.95 -0.52 4.29
C ILE A 337 11.28 -1.87 4.02
N LEU A 338 10.15 -1.81 3.31
CA LEU A 338 9.40 -2.97 2.86
C LEU A 338 9.43 -2.99 1.33
N ILE A 339 9.52 -4.18 0.75
CA ILE A 339 9.43 -4.44 -0.69
C ILE A 339 8.28 -5.41 -0.87
N TYR A 340 7.20 -4.96 -1.52
CA TYR A 340 5.97 -5.74 -1.70
C TYR A 340 5.42 -6.33 -0.39
N GLY A 341 5.38 -5.52 0.67
CA GLY A 341 4.87 -5.92 1.99
C GLY A 341 5.86 -6.72 2.85
N GLU A 342 7.01 -7.10 2.30
CA GLU A 342 8.04 -7.86 3.02
C GLU A 342 9.22 -6.98 3.45
N LEU A 343 9.72 -7.19 4.66
CA LEU A 343 10.88 -6.45 5.17
C LEU A 343 12.13 -6.81 4.34
N PHE A 344 12.77 -5.81 3.74
CA PHE A 344 13.87 -6.01 2.77
C PHE A 344 15.01 -6.88 3.31
N TRP A 345 15.24 -6.82 4.63
CA TRP A 345 16.39 -7.42 5.30
C TRP A 345 16.19 -8.89 5.67
N LYS A 346 14.96 -9.43 5.61
CA LYS A 346 14.66 -10.81 6.02
C LYS A 346 15.58 -11.88 5.39
N PRO A 347 15.95 -11.79 4.10
CA PRO A 347 16.82 -12.78 3.47
C PRO A 347 18.30 -12.69 3.87
N PHE A 348 18.72 -11.60 4.53
CA PHE A 348 20.13 -11.26 4.70
C PHE A 348 20.59 -11.42 6.16
N THR A 349 21.87 -11.75 6.33
CA THR A 349 22.55 -11.71 7.62
C THR A 349 22.83 -10.28 8.06
N LEU A 350 23.10 -10.06 9.36
CA LEU A 350 23.40 -8.71 9.87
C LEU A 350 24.62 -8.04 9.21
N GLU A 351 25.63 -8.81 8.81
CA GLU A 351 26.80 -8.25 8.12
C GLU A 351 26.46 -7.87 6.67
N GLU A 352 25.63 -8.65 5.99
CA GLU A 352 25.13 -8.31 4.65
C GLU A 352 24.22 -7.09 4.69
N ILE A 353 23.30 -7.03 5.66
CA ILE A 353 22.44 -5.87 5.92
C ILE A 353 23.30 -4.62 6.13
N LYS A 354 24.36 -4.71 6.94
CA LYS A 354 25.28 -3.61 7.17
C LYS A 354 25.89 -3.11 5.86
N THR A 355 26.43 -4.02 5.04
CA THR A 355 27.00 -3.67 3.73
C THR A 355 25.95 -3.00 2.84
N ILE A 356 24.74 -3.54 2.76
CA ILE A 356 23.65 -2.97 1.95
C ILE A 356 23.34 -1.55 2.40
N VAL A 357 23.12 -1.32 3.70
CA VAL A 357 22.72 0.02 4.17
C VAL A 357 23.86 1.03 4.07
N GLU A 358 25.11 0.61 4.31
CA GLU A 358 26.30 1.45 4.13
C GLU A 358 26.39 1.89 2.67
N GLU A 359 26.39 0.97 1.70
CA GLU A 359 26.55 1.32 0.28
C GLU A 359 25.37 2.14 -0.29
N VAL A 360 24.15 1.95 0.22
CA VAL A 360 22.97 2.68 -0.25
C VAL A 360 22.85 4.08 0.38
N PHE A 361 23.30 4.26 1.63
CA PHE A 361 23.04 5.49 2.41
C PHE A 361 24.30 6.21 2.95
N SER A 362 25.50 5.83 2.51
CA SER A 362 26.75 6.54 2.83
C SER A 362 26.96 7.82 2.05
#